data_AF-A0A2N2GUN4-F1
#
_entry.id   AF-A0A2N2GUN4-F1
#
_cell.length_a   1.000
_cell.length_b   1.000
_cell.length_c   1.000
_cell.angle_alpha   90.00
_cell.angle_beta   90.00
_cell.angle_gamma   90.00
#
_symmetry.space_group_name_H-M   'P 1'
#
loop_
_entity.id
_entity.type
_entity.pdbx_description
1 polymer ?
#
loop_
_entity_poly.entity_id
_entity_poly.type
_entity_poly.pdbx_seq_one_letter_code
_entity_poly.pdbx_strand_id
1 'polypeptide(L)'
;MGLASYHVRKGYTVFRNEILVLPSRVILSLFVIGLLTLPLFTHDPYLLRILILTSIFAILAASWDLLSGYTGQINFGHALFFGVGAYSAAMLNLHAHIPPWGSIPLGAVAAVLTGLIIGIPCLRLKGTYLALTTLAFPIILMGIIFALPGFTGGELGVSGLQRLSNSRIHDYYITSILMLILCTVMWKITDSNTGIIFHAIREDELAVRTAGINTTRYKLLAFSLSGFFAGISGGLYAHFMRIAGPSTLEVSMSFTVVIWAIFGGVVTIYGPVGAVFVLFPLLEFFRFWPEYRTLLFAAVILLILLYMPEGLLPWVRDKIETECPRCKIRNVATRKTCRICTAPLD
;
A
#
# COMPACT_ATOMS: atom_id res chain seq x y z
N MET A 1 26.22 -19.55 -30.19
CA MET A 1 24.76 -19.77 -30.06
C MET A 1 24.44 -20.20 -28.62
N GLY A 2 24.24 -19.38 -27.59
CA GLY A 2 24.20 -17.94 -27.39
C GLY A 2 23.40 -17.76 -26.10
N LEU A 3 24.02 -17.44 -24.96
CA LEU A 3 23.35 -17.36 -23.64
C LEU A 3 22.02 -16.59 -23.67
N ALA A 4 21.89 -15.59 -24.54
CA ALA A 4 20.67 -14.82 -24.78
C ALA A 4 19.48 -15.71 -25.21
N SER A 5 19.67 -16.69 -26.11
CA SER A 5 18.58 -17.58 -26.53
C SER A 5 18.15 -18.55 -25.43
N TYR A 6 19.08 -18.95 -24.55
CA TYR A 6 18.76 -19.75 -23.36
C TYR A 6 17.93 -18.95 -22.36
N HIS A 7 18.31 -17.71 -22.05
CA HIS A 7 17.54 -16.85 -21.15
C HIS A 7 16.15 -16.51 -21.69
N VAL A 8 16.03 -16.22 -23.00
CA VAL A 8 14.74 -15.97 -23.64
C VAL A 8 13.86 -17.22 -23.63
N ARG A 9 14.40 -18.40 -23.95
CA ARG A 9 13.65 -19.66 -23.94
C ARG A 9 13.22 -20.06 -22.52
N LYS A 10 14.10 -19.87 -21.53
CA LYS A 10 13.80 -20.09 -20.11
C LYS A 10 12.70 -19.13 -19.62
N GLY A 11 12.81 -17.85 -19.97
CA GLY A 11 11.78 -16.84 -19.67
C GLY A 11 10.43 -17.19 -20.30
N TYR A 12 10.43 -17.62 -21.57
CA TYR A 12 9.21 -18.04 -22.26
C TYR A 12 8.57 -19.29 -21.64
N THR A 13 9.36 -20.29 -21.26
CA THR A 13 8.84 -21.48 -20.57
C THR A 13 8.27 -21.17 -19.19
N VAL A 14 8.89 -20.27 -18.43
CA VAL A 14 8.37 -19.81 -17.13
C VAL A 14 7.08 -19.01 -17.32
N PHE A 15 7.05 -18.10 -18.29
CA PHE A 15 5.85 -17.31 -18.61
C PHE A 15 4.67 -18.21 -19.01
N ARG A 16 4.93 -19.23 -19.83
CA ARG A 16 3.92 -20.19 -20.29
C ARG A 16 3.43 -21.15 -19.21
N ASN A 17 4.33 -21.64 -18.34
CA ASN A 17 4.00 -22.70 -17.40
C ASN A 17 3.62 -22.19 -15.99
N GLU A 18 4.02 -20.97 -15.62
CA GLU A 18 3.74 -20.40 -14.29
C GLU A 18 2.81 -19.19 -14.28
N ILE A 19 2.85 -18.32 -15.31
CA ILE A 19 2.06 -17.09 -15.35
C ILE A 19 0.75 -17.32 -16.09
N LEU A 20 0.80 -17.87 -17.31
CA LEU A 20 -0.39 -18.11 -18.13
C LEU A 20 -1.35 -19.18 -17.58
N VAL A 21 -0.91 -19.98 -16.60
CA VAL A 21 -1.71 -21.09 -16.05
C VAL A 21 -2.69 -20.64 -14.97
N LEU A 22 -2.46 -19.49 -14.35
CA LEU A 22 -3.32 -18.94 -13.29
C LEU A 22 -3.91 -17.60 -13.76
N PRO A 23 -5.25 -17.48 -13.86
CA PRO A 23 -5.89 -16.28 -14.38
C PRO A 23 -5.60 -15.04 -13.51
N SER A 24 -5.39 -15.19 -12.19
CA SER A 24 -4.98 -14.07 -11.32
C SER A 24 -3.63 -13.45 -11.74
N ARG A 25 -2.66 -14.29 -12.11
CA ARG A 25 -1.33 -13.85 -12.56
C ARG A 25 -1.39 -13.22 -13.94
N VAL A 26 -2.26 -13.71 -14.81
CA VAL A 26 -2.53 -13.09 -16.12
C VAL A 26 -3.15 -11.71 -15.93
N ILE A 27 -4.18 -11.57 -15.10
CA ILE A 27 -4.82 -10.29 -14.79
C ILE A 27 -3.80 -9.29 -14.23
N LEU A 28 -2.95 -9.72 -13.30
CA LEU A 28 -1.88 -8.88 -12.77
C LEU A 28 -0.91 -8.44 -13.87
N SER A 29 -0.48 -9.35 -14.75
CA SER A 29 0.41 -9.01 -15.86
C SER A 29 -0.21 -8.03 -16.86
N LEU A 30 -1.50 -8.22 -17.19
CA LEU A 30 -2.26 -7.30 -18.03
C LEU A 30 -2.43 -5.94 -17.38
N PHE A 31 -2.66 -5.92 -16.07
CA PHE A 31 -2.72 -4.68 -15.29
C PHE A 31 -1.40 -3.92 -15.32
N VAL A 32 -0.26 -4.59 -15.12
CA VAL A 32 1.07 -3.96 -15.20
C VAL A 32 1.36 -3.44 -16.61
N ILE A 33 1.06 -4.23 -17.65
CA ILE A 33 1.23 -3.80 -19.04
C ILE A 33 0.33 -2.60 -19.35
N GLY A 34 -0.93 -2.65 -18.93
CA GLY A 34 -1.88 -1.56 -19.08
C GLY A 34 -1.39 -0.29 -18.41
N LEU A 35 -0.96 -0.37 -17.15
CA LEU A 35 -0.39 0.74 -16.40
C LEU A 35 0.80 1.37 -17.15
N LEU A 36 1.76 0.57 -17.61
CA LEU A 36 2.95 1.10 -18.29
C LEU A 36 2.66 1.65 -19.70
N THR A 37 1.62 1.17 -20.38
CA THR A 37 1.31 1.61 -21.76
C THR A 37 0.29 2.72 -21.83
N LEU A 38 -0.48 2.97 -20.77
CA LEU A 38 -1.56 3.96 -20.74
C LEU A 38 -1.12 5.39 -21.16
N PRO A 39 0.02 5.94 -20.70
CA PRO A 39 0.46 7.28 -21.12
C PRO A 39 0.82 7.40 -22.60
N LEU A 40 1.02 6.29 -23.31
CA LEU A 40 1.25 6.30 -24.76
C LEU A 40 -0.03 6.66 -25.53
N PHE A 41 -1.20 6.33 -24.96
CA PHE A 41 -2.51 6.54 -25.58
C PHE A 41 -3.20 7.80 -25.09
N THR A 42 -3.05 8.14 -23.81
CA THR A 42 -3.73 9.31 -23.21
C THR A 42 -2.74 10.30 -22.65
N HIS A 43 -2.80 11.54 -23.15
CA HIS A 43 -1.98 12.67 -22.70
C HIS A 43 -2.76 13.65 -21.79
N ASP A 44 -3.97 13.26 -21.36
CA ASP A 44 -4.81 14.09 -20.49
C ASP A 44 -4.14 14.29 -19.10
N PRO A 45 -3.78 15.53 -18.74
CA PRO A 45 -3.16 15.82 -17.45
C PRO A 45 -4.02 15.43 -16.25
N TYR A 46 -5.34 15.43 -16.38
CA TYR A 46 -6.26 15.07 -15.31
C TYR A 46 -6.21 13.57 -15.01
N LEU A 47 -6.34 12.74 -16.05
CA LEU A 47 -6.24 11.29 -15.91
C LEU A 47 -4.87 10.86 -15.35
N LEU A 48 -3.77 11.45 -15.86
CA LEU A 48 -2.43 11.19 -15.35
C LEU A 48 -2.31 11.57 -13.87
N ARG A 49 -2.91 12.68 -13.45
CA ARG A 49 -2.92 13.08 -12.03
C ARG A 49 -3.64 12.05 -11.16
N ILE A 50 -4.79 11.56 -11.59
CA ILE A 50 -5.54 10.54 -10.86
C ILE A 50 -4.68 9.31 -10.67
N LEU A 51 -4.11 8.78 -11.75
CA LEU A 51 -3.34 7.54 -11.69
C LEU A 51 -2.03 7.66 -10.90
N ILE A 52 -1.38 8.84 -10.93
CA ILE A 52 -0.22 9.11 -10.06
C ILE A 52 -0.63 9.03 -8.59
N LEU A 53 -1.73 9.69 -8.22
CA LEU A 53 -2.24 9.65 -6.85
C LEU A 53 -2.68 8.25 -6.45
N THR A 54 -3.36 7.53 -7.34
CA THR A 54 -3.70 6.12 -7.15
C THR A 54 -2.46 5.27 -6.87
N SER A 55 -1.37 5.48 -7.62
CA SER A 55 -0.10 4.77 -7.41
C SER A 55 0.53 5.10 -6.06
N ILE A 56 0.53 6.37 -5.67
CA ILE A 56 1.05 6.83 -4.37
C ILE A 56 0.23 6.23 -3.22
N PHE A 57 -1.10 6.29 -3.31
CA PHE A 57 -2.01 5.77 -2.30
C PHE A 57 -2.03 4.24 -2.26
N ALA A 58 -1.75 3.56 -3.36
CA ALA A 58 -1.55 2.11 -3.38
C ALA A 58 -0.36 1.67 -2.51
N ILE A 59 0.76 2.41 -2.55
CA ILE A 59 1.90 2.19 -1.66
C ILE A 59 1.46 2.36 -0.20
N LEU A 60 0.69 3.42 0.09
CA LEU A 60 0.21 3.70 1.44
C LEU A 60 -0.73 2.59 1.95
N ALA A 61 -1.69 2.16 1.15
CA ALA A 61 -2.62 1.10 1.49
C ALA A 61 -1.91 -0.25 1.72
N ALA A 62 -0.98 -0.61 0.83
CA ALA A 62 -0.16 -1.81 0.97
C ALA A 62 0.74 -1.76 2.22
N SER A 63 1.31 -0.59 2.55
CA SER A 63 2.12 -0.43 3.75
C SER A 63 1.31 -0.62 5.03
N TRP A 64 0.04 -0.22 5.04
CA TRP A 64 -0.86 -0.45 6.18
C TRP A 64 -1.18 -1.94 6.32
N ASP A 65 -1.47 -2.64 5.22
CA ASP A 65 -1.73 -4.08 5.25
C ASP A 65 -0.50 -4.87 5.72
N LEU A 66 0.72 -4.45 5.34
CA LEU A 66 1.96 -5.02 5.85
C LEU A 66 2.06 -4.98 7.39
N LEU A 67 1.59 -3.89 8.02
CA LEU A 67 1.56 -3.78 9.48
C LEU A 67 0.32 -4.44 10.06
N SER A 68 -0.85 -3.84 9.84
CA SER A 68 -2.09 -4.22 10.49
C SER A 68 -2.62 -5.55 9.99
N GLY A 69 -2.52 -5.78 8.67
CA GLY A 69 -2.95 -7.01 8.04
C GLY A 69 -2.09 -8.19 8.46
N TYR A 70 -0.77 -8.14 8.27
CA TYR A 70 0.06 -9.31 8.58
C TYR A 70 0.32 -9.53 10.07
N THR A 71 0.41 -8.49 10.91
CA THR A 71 0.71 -8.65 12.36
C THR A 71 -0.50 -8.59 13.29
N GLY A 72 -1.69 -8.28 12.76
CA GLY A 72 -2.92 -8.12 13.55
C GLY A 72 -2.94 -6.86 14.44
N GLN A 73 -1.95 -5.98 14.32
CA GLN A 73 -1.86 -4.73 15.08
C GLN A 73 -2.57 -3.60 14.34
N ILE A 74 -3.87 -3.41 14.60
CA ILE A 74 -4.65 -2.34 13.95
C ILE A 74 -4.07 -0.97 14.31
N ASN A 75 -3.59 -0.26 13.29
CA ASN A 75 -3.03 1.09 13.43
C ASN A 75 -3.92 2.13 12.74
N PHE A 76 -4.63 2.96 13.52
CA PHE A 76 -5.38 4.11 12.99
C PHE A 76 -4.56 5.40 12.90
N GLY A 77 -3.29 5.33 13.28
CA GLY A 77 -2.32 6.44 13.18
C GLY A 77 -1.54 6.47 11.87
N HIS A 78 -1.93 5.73 10.83
CA HIS A 78 -1.10 5.57 9.63
C HIS A 78 -0.81 6.87 8.87
N ALA A 79 -1.72 7.85 8.96
CA ALA A 79 -1.52 9.21 8.47
C ALA A 79 -0.29 9.89 9.09
N LEU A 80 0.13 9.51 10.31
CA LEU A 80 1.34 10.02 10.94
C LEU A 80 2.57 9.76 10.05
N PHE A 81 2.76 8.52 9.59
CA PHE A 81 3.93 8.18 8.78
C PHE A 81 3.91 8.89 7.43
N PHE A 82 2.71 8.96 6.83
CA PHE A 82 2.51 9.66 5.57
C PHE A 82 2.80 11.16 5.72
N GLY A 83 2.25 11.82 6.74
CA GLY A 83 2.46 13.23 7.00
C GLY A 83 3.90 13.56 7.43
N VAL A 84 4.51 12.77 8.32
CA VAL A 84 5.93 12.96 8.69
C VAL A 84 6.82 12.80 7.44
N GLY A 85 6.59 11.78 6.61
CA GLY A 85 7.33 11.61 5.36
C GLY A 85 7.16 12.80 4.41
N ALA A 86 5.93 13.31 4.28
CA ALA A 86 5.61 14.49 3.47
C ALA A 86 6.31 15.76 3.98
N TYR A 87 6.16 16.08 5.27
CA TYR A 87 6.75 17.27 5.89
C TYR A 87 8.27 17.20 5.95
N SER A 88 8.85 16.07 6.34
CA SER A 88 10.31 15.92 6.39
C SER A 88 10.94 16.00 4.99
N ALA A 89 10.35 15.36 3.98
CA ALA A 89 10.82 15.52 2.60
C ALA A 89 10.70 16.97 2.12
N ALA A 90 9.60 17.64 2.48
CA ALA A 90 9.38 19.04 2.12
C ALA A 90 10.41 19.99 2.75
N MET A 91 10.66 19.84 4.05
CA MET A 91 11.65 20.62 4.79
C MET A 91 13.06 20.42 4.26
N LEU A 92 13.45 19.18 3.97
CA LEU A 92 14.77 18.87 3.40
C LEU A 92 14.94 19.48 2.00
N ASN A 93 13.88 19.52 1.20
CA ASN A 93 13.94 20.14 -0.13
C ASN A 93 14.08 21.66 -0.07
N LEU A 94 13.35 22.32 0.84
CA LEU A 94 13.31 23.79 0.88
C LEU A 94 14.44 24.41 1.67
N HIS A 95 14.78 23.85 2.83
CA HIS A 95 15.80 24.42 3.72
C HIS A 95 17.20 23.87 3.42
N ALA A 96 17.31 22.59 3.05
CA ALA A 96 18.60 21.96 2.77
C ALA A 96 18.88 21.82 1.26
N HIS A 97 17.98 22.29 0.39
CA HIS A 97 18.09 22.22 -1.07
C HIS A 97 18.36 20.81 -1.62
N ILE A 98 17.97 19.78 -0.87
CA ILE A 98 18.16 18.39 -1.27
C ILE A 98 17.14 18.05 -2.36
N PRO A 99 17.56 17.49 -3.50
CA PRO A 99 16.63 17.15 -4.59
C PRO A 99 15.61 16.09 -4.15
N PRO A 100 14.44 15.98 -4.83
CA PRO A 100 13.37 15.04 -4.50
C PRO A 100 13.84 13.59 -4.26
N TRP A 101 14.82 13.15 -5.07
CA TRP A 101 15.39 11.81 -5.00
C TRP A 101 16.10 11.51 -3.68
N GLY A 102 16.64 12.51 -3.01
CA GLY A 102 17.27 12.38 -1.69
C GLY A 102 16.32 12.71 -0.54
N SER A 103 15.46 13.71 -0.72
CA SER A 103 14.52 14.14 0.33
C SER A 103 13.44 13.07 0.61
N ILE A 104 12.97 12.32 -0.39
CA ILE A 104 11.95 11.29 -0.21
C ILE A 104 12.45 10.12 0.67
N PRO A 105 13.60 9.47 0.37
CA PRO A 105 14.14 8.43 1.25
C PRO A 105 14.48 8.93 2.65
N LEU A 106 15.03 10.14 2.78
CA LEU A 106 15.33 10.73 4.09
C LEU A 106 14.06 11.05 4.88
N GLY A 107 13.01 11.52 4.21
CA GLY A 107 11.69 11.70 4.80
C GLY A 107 11.07 10.38 5.27
N ALA A 108 11.25 9.31 4.50
CA ALA A 108 10.86 7.97 4.92
C ALA A 108 11.62 7.49 6.15
N VAL A 109 12.93 7.74 6.23
CA VAL A 109 13.73 7.46 7.44
C VAL A 109 13.23 8.26 8.63
N ALA A 110 12.90 9.54 8.45
CA ALA A 110 12.29 10.35 9.51
C ALA A 110 10.94 9.76 9.97
N ALA A 111 10.09 9.29 9.05
CA ALA A 111 8.85 8.60 9.38
C ALA A 111 9.09 7.31 10.19
N VAL A 112 10.13 6.54 9.87
CA VAL A 112 10.55 5.37 10.67
C VAL A 112 11.01 5.79 12.05
N LEU A 113 11.83 6.83 12.19
CA LEU A 113 12.36 7.29 13.47
C LEU A 113 11.24 7.80 14.39
N THR A 114 10.38 8.68 13.88
CA THR A 114 9.17 9.15 14.59
C THR A 114 8.27 7.98 14.93
N GLY A 115 8.13 7.05 13.99
CA GLY A 115 7.46 5.78 14.16
C GLY A 115 8.00 4.97 15.33
N LEU A 116 9.31 4.77 15.43
CA LEU A 116 9.93 3.99 16.50
C LEU A 116 9.76 4.68 17.86
N ILE A 117 9.94 6.00 17.92
CA ILE A 117 9.73 6.79 19.15
C ILE A 117 8.31 6.59 19.70
N ILE A 118 7.32 6.57 18.82
CA ILE A 118 5.91 6.41 19.17
C ILE A 118 5.51 4.94 19.32
N GLY A 119 6.07 4.06 18.50
CA GLY A 119 5.74 2.64 18.42
C GLY A 119 6.21 1.88 19.65
N ILE A 120 7.37 2.21 20.21
CA ILE A 120 7.89 1.57 21.43
C ILE A 120 6.90 1.67 22.62
N PRO A 121 6.37 2.85 22.99
CA PRO A 121 5.36 2.93 24.04
C PRO A 121 4.01 2.35 23.61
N CYS A 122 3.61 2.51 22.34
CA CYS A 122 2.34 1.98 21.84
C CYS A 122 2.26 0.46 21.89
N LEU A 123 3.35 -0.25 21.58
CA LEU A 123 3.39 -1.72 21.59
C LEU A 123 3.25 -2.35 22.98
N ARG A 124 3.20 -1.55 24.04
CA ARG A 124 2.80 -2.00 25.38
C ARG A 124 1.29 -2.19 25.52
N LEU A 125 0.51 -1.55 24.64
CA LEU A 125 -0.94 -1.66 24.57
C LEU A 125 -1.35 -2.79 23.61
N LYS A 126 -2.57 -3.30 23.79
CA LYS A 126 -3.12 -4.39 22.96
C LYS A 126 -4.51 -4.05 22.45
N GLY A 127 -4.84 -4.59 21.28
CA GLY A 127 -6.17 -4.49 20.68
C GLY A 127 -6.62 -3.06 20.46
N THR A 128 -7.85 -2.74 20.89
CA THR A 128 -8.49 -1.44 20.67
C THR A 128 -7.71 -0.28 21.30
N TYR A 129 -7.02 -0.49 22.42
CA TYR A 129 -6.21 0.56 23.04
C TYR A 129 -5.06 0.99 22.14
N LEU A 130 -4.39 0.06 21.47
CA LEU A 130 -3.35 0.39 20.49
C LEU A 130 -3.92 1.21 19.32
N ALA A 131 -5.08 0.80 18.80
CA ALA A 131 -5.73 1.49 17.68
C ALA A 131 -6.13 2.94 18.05
N LEU A 132 -6.72 3.15 19.24
CA LEU A 132 -7.10 4.48 19.72
C LEU A 132 -5.88 5.36 20.03
N THR A 133 -4.85 4.82 20.67
CA THR A 133 -3.63 5.57 20.97
C THR A 133 -2.89 5.96 19.69
N THR A 134 -2.82 5.08 18.70
CA THR A 134 -2.18 5.42 17.42
C THR A 134 -2.89 6.55 16.67
N LEU A 135 -4.23 6.61 16.73
CA LEU A 135 -5.04 7.69 16.15
C LEU A 135 -4.73 9.07 16.75
N ALA A 136 -4.29 9.13 18.00
CA ALA A 136 -3.98 10.40 18.66
C ALA A 136 -2.71 11.07 18.09
N PHE A 137 -1.72 10.31 17.59
CA PHE A 137 -0.44 10.91 17.16
C PHE A 137 -0.53 11.80 15.92
N PRO A 138 -1.26 11.45 14.84
CA PRO A 138 -1.50 12.39 13.75
C PRO A 138 -2.11 13.71 14.25
N ILE A 139 -3.05 13.65 15.19
CA ILE A 139 -3.70 14.84 15.78
C ILE A 139 -2.69 15.67 16.59
N ILE A 140 -1.88 15.02 17.42
CA ILE A 140 -0.82 15.69 18.20
C ILE A 140 0.17 16.38 17.25
N LEU A 141 0.61 15.69 16.20
CA LEU A 141 1.54 16.26 15.23
C LEU A 141 0.92 17.43 14.44
N MET A 142 -0.37 17.33 14.09
CA MET A 142 -1.11 18.44 13.49
C MET A 142 -1.16 19.65 14.43
N GLY A 143 -1.38 19.43 15.74
CA GLY A 143 -1.30 20.49 16.75
C GLY A 143 0.10 21.13 16.84
N ILE A 144 1.17 20.34 16.75
CA ILE A 144 2.55 20.84 16.70
C ILE A 144 2.79 21.69 15.44
N ILE A 145 2.27 21.26 14.28
CA ILE A 145 2.38 22.02 13.04
C ILE A 145 1.70 23.38 13.18
N PHE A 146 0.51 23.45 13.78
CA PHE A 146 -0.20 24.71 14.00
C PHE A 146 0.47 25.60 15.05
N ALA A 147 1.11 25.01 16.06
CA ALA A 147 1.84 25.76 17.07
C ALA A 147 3.15 26.39 16.55
N LEU A 148 3.71 25.89 15.44
CA LEU A 148 5.01 26.31 14.89
C LEU A 148 4.92 26.83 13.43
N PRO A 149 4.06 27.84 13.15
CA PRO A 149 3.79 28.26 11.78
C PRO A 149 5.04 28.80 11.05
N GLY A 150 6.01 29.37 11.79
CA GLY A 150 7.26 29.86 11.20
C GLY A 150 8.17 28.78 10.63
N PHE A 151 8.02 27.52 11.07
CA PHE A 151 8.83 26.40 10.57
C PHE A 151 8.05 25.46 9.65
N THR A 152 6.78 25.20 9.97
CA THR A 152 5.94 24.21 9.29
C THR A 152 4.97 24.81 8.28
N GLY A 153 4.88 26.14 8.19
CA GLY A 153 3.87 26.86 7.42
C GLY A 153 2.47 26.84 8.04
N GLY A 154 2.30 26.23 9.22
CA GLY A 154 1.03 26.22 9.97
C GLY A 154 -0.12 25.61 9.16
N GLU A 155 -1.25 26.31 9.12
CA GLU A 155 -2.46 25.89 8.41
C GLU A 155 -2.27 25.82 6.88
N LEU A 156 -1.45 26.71 6.33
CA LEU A 156 -1.18 26.76 4.89
C LEU A 156 -0.25 25.62 4.45
N GLY A 157 0.48 25.04 5.40
CA GLY A 157 1.55 24.09 5.12
C GLY A 157 2.68 24.72 4.32
N VAL A 158 3.53 23.85 3.77
CA VAL A 158 4.75 24.26 3.10
C VAL A 158 4.64 23.97 1.61
N SER A 159 4.71 25.03 0.80
CA SER A 159 4.57 24.97 -0.65
C SER A 159 5.84 25.39 -1.38
N GLY A 160 5.87 25.25 -2.70
CA GLY A 160 7.02 25.64 -3.53
C GLY A 160 8.04 24.52 -3.76
N LEU A 161 7.68 23.28 -3.43
CA LEU A 161 8.55 22.13 -3.60
C LEU A 161 8.96 21.90 -5.05
N GLN A 162 10.18 21.41 -5.24
CA GLN A 162 10.67 20.96 -6.53
C GLN A 162 9.86 19.75 -7.00
N ARG A 163 9.55 19.72 -8.31
CA ARG A 163 8.87 18.59 -8.95
C ARG A 163 9.82 17.39 -9.06
N LEU A 164 9.29 16.16 -9.12
CA LEU A 164 10.08 14.96 -9.39
C LEU A 164 10.72 15.02 -10.78
N SER A 165 9.94 15.47 -11.77
CA SER A 165 10.42 15.67 -13.13
C SER A 165 9.81 16.91 -13.79
N ASN A 166 10.33 17.25 -14.96
CA ASN A 166 9.86 18.38 -15.77
C ASN A 166 8.54 18.06 -16.51
N SER A 167 8.24 16.77 -16.72
CA SER A 167 7.04 16.31 -17.45
C SER A 167 6.13 15.49 -16.55
N ARG A 168 4.81 15.69 -16.69
CA ARG A 168 3.77 14.91 -16.00
C ARG A 168 3.85 13.43 -16.35
N ILE A 169 4.22 13.11 -17.59
CA ILE A 169 4.38 11.74 -18.06
C ILE A 169 5.56 11.07 -17.34
N HIS A 170 6.65 11.82 -17.11
CA HIS A 170 7.77 11.29 -16.33
C HIS A 170 7.40 11.10 -14.86
N ASP A 171 6.68 12.04 -14.25
CA ASP A 171 6.15 11.87 -12.88
C ASP A 171 5.31 10.58 -12.76
N TYR A 172 4.49 10.30 -13.78
CA TYR A 172 3.72 9.05 -13.89
C TYR A 172 4.63 7.82 -13.91
N TYR A 173 5.56 7.73 -14.85
CA TYR A 173 6.44 6.57 -14.95
C TYR A 173 7.26 6.36 -13.67
N ILE A 174 7.79 7.43 -13.08
CA ILE A 174 8.57 7.36 -11.84
C ILE A 174 7.71 6.79 -10.72
N THR A 175 6.51 7.35 -10.50
CA THR A 175 5.64 6.93 -9.40
C THR A 175 5.06 5.53 -9.60
N SER A 176 4.63 5.18 -10.81
CA SER A 176 4.09 3.84 -11.11
C SER A 176 5.17 2.76 -11.04
N ILE A 177 6.38 3.00 -11.57
CA ILE A 177 7.49 2.04 -11.46
C ILE A 177 7.91 1.89 -10.00
N LEU A 178 8.03 2.99 -9.27
CA LEU A 178 8.37 2.95 -7.85
C LEU A 178 7.30 2.20 -7.04
N MET A 179 6.01 2.42 -7.33
CA MET A 179 4.92 1.67 -6.71
C MET A 179 5.06 0.17 -6.96
N LEU A 180 5.31 -0.25 -8.21
CA LEU A 180 5.50 -1.67 -8.55
C LEU A 180 6.68 -2.28 -7.79
N ILE A 181 7.81 -1.56 -7.73
CA ILE A 181 9.00 -2.01 -6.98
C ILE A 181 8.67 -2.15 -5.49
N LEU A 182 8.11 -1.12 -4.86
CA LEU A 182 7.84 -1.13 -3.43
C LEU A 182 6.79 -2.17 -3.04
N CYS A 183 5.73 -2.33 -3.83
CA CYS A 183 4.73 -3.38 -3.60
C CYS A 183 5.33 -4.78 -3.77
N THR A 184 6.22 -4.97 -4.74
CA THR A 184 6.94 -6.25 -4.91
C THR A 184 7.87 -6.54 -3.73
N VAL A 185 8.57 -5.52 -3.23
CA VAL A 185 9.41 -5.64 -2.03
C VAL A 185 8.56 -6.00 -0.81
N MET A 186 7.44 -5.30 -0.59
CA MET A 186 6.51 -5.62 0.50
C MET A 186 5.98 -7.06 0.39
N TRP A 187 5.56 -7.47 -0.82
CA TRP A 187 5.12 -8.85 -1.07
C TRP A 187 6.23 -9.86 -0.75
N LYS A 188 7.47 -9.60 -1.16
CA LYS A 188 8.60 -10.49 -0.85
C LYS A 188 8.95 -10.56 0.63
N ILE A 189 8.80 -9.47 1.37
CA ILE A 189 8.96 -9.48 2.83
C ILE A 189 7.88 -10.37 3.45
N THR A 190 6.62 -10.25 3.00
CA THR A 190 5.51 -11.06 3.52
C THR A 190 5.56 -12.53 3.12
N ASP A 191 6.21 -12.86 2.00
CA ASP A 191 6.43 -14.23 1.51
C ASP A 191 7.64 -14.92 2.18
N SER A 192 8.44 -14.17 2.94
CA SER A 192 9.64 -14.69 3.60
C SER A 192 9.36 -15.23 5.02
N ASN A 193 10.38 -15.81 5.65
CA ASN A 193 10.30 -16.29 7.05
C ASN A 193 9.81 -15.21 8.02
N THR A 194 10.13 -13.93 7.79
CA THR A 194 9.62 -12.84 8.64
C THR A 194 8.11 -12.66 8.49
N GLY A 195 7.58 -12.84 7.28
CA GLY A 195 6.15 -12.79 7.02
C GLY A 195 5.38 -13.95 7.66
N ILE A 196 5.95 -15.15 7.70
CA ILE A 196 5.38 -16.29 8.44
C ILE A 196 5.28 -15.94 9.93
N ILE A 197 6.31 -15.32 10.50
CA ILE A 197 6.30 -14.89 11.91
C ILE A 197 5.25 -13.80 12.13
N PHE A 198 5.09 -12.83 11.21
CA PHE A 198 4.03 -11.83 11.30
C PHE A 198 2.66 -12.49 11.36
N HIS A 199 2.38 -13.41 10.42
CA HIS A 199 1.12 -14.13 10.38
C HIS A 199 0.89 -14.95 11.65
N ALA A 200 1.92 -15.61 12.18
CA ALA A 200 1.82 -16.33 13.44
C ALA A 200 1.52 -15.40 14.63
N ILE A 201 2.10 -14.19 14.67
CA ILE A 201 1.83 -13.18 15.70
C ILE A 201 0.37 -12.71 15.62
N ARG A 202 -0.19 -12.58 14.41
CA ARG A 202 -1.59 -12.22 14.20
C ARG A 202 -2.55 -13.28 14.75
N GLU A 203 -2.26 -14.56 14.51
CA GLU A 203 -3.10 -15.67 14.97
C GLU A 203 -3.04 -15.85 16.48
N ASP A 204 -1.83 -16.03 17.04
CA ASP A 204 -1.64 -16.17 18.49
C ASP A 204 -0.25 -15.67 18.92
N GLU A 205 -0.22 -14.44 19.41
CA GLU A 205 0.99 -13.83 19.95
C GLU A 205 1.58 -14.60 21.14
N LEU A 206 0.75 -15.22 22.00
CA LEU A 206 1.23 -15.96 23.16
C LEU A 206 1.92 -17.25 22.72
N ALA A 207 1.35 -17.98 21.77
CA ALA A 207 1.97 -19.19 21.20
C ALA A 207 3.33 -18.88 20.53
N VAL A 208 3.44 -17.76 19.81
CA VAL A 208 4.73 -17.35 19.22
C VAL A 208 5.76 -17.01 20.29
N ARG A 209 5.34 -16.37 21.39
CA ARG A 209 6.23 -16.06 22.52
C ARG A 209 6.70 -17.32 23.26
N THR A 210 5.83 -18.31 23.47
CA THR A 210 6.20 -19.58 24.13
C THR A 210 7.13 -20.43 23.27
N ALA A 211 7.06 -20.29 21.94
CA ALA A 211 8.03 -20.86 21.00
C ALA A 211 9.41 -20.18 21.02
N GLY A 212 9.64 -19.20 21.91
CA GLY A 212 10.93 -18.51 22.08
C GLY A 212 11.18 -17.35 21.10
N ILE A 213 10.19 -16.97 20.30
CA ILE A 213 10.33 -15.87 19.33
C ILE A 213 9.99 -14.53 20.02
N ASN A 214 10.91 -13.57 19.95
CA ASN A 214 10.68 -12.23 20.50
C ASN A 214 9.71 -11.43 19.60
N THR A 215 8.42 -11.55 19.88
CA THR A 215 7.33 -10.87 19.15
C THR A 215 7.47 -9.35 19.13
N THR A 216 7.99 -8.72 20.19
CA THR A 216 8.19 -7.27 20.25
C THR A 216 9.15 -6.78 19.16
N ARG A 217 10.25 -7.50 18.91
CA ARG A 217 11.19 -7.16 17.84
C ARG A 217 10.53 -7.22 16.46
N TYR A 218 9.73 -8.25 16.20
CA TYR A 218 9.02 -8.39 14.92
C TYR A 218 7.91 -7.36 14.75
N LYS A 219 7.18 -7.00 15.81
CA LYS A 219 6.21 -5.89 15.76
C LYS A 219 6.88 -4.55 15.47
N LEU A 220 8.02 -4.26 16.10
CA LEU A 220 8.81 -3.06 15.79
C LEU A 220 9.35 -3.07 14.36
N LEU A 221 9.79 -4.23 13.85
CA LEU A 221 10.21 -4.39 12.46
C LEU A 221 9.06 -4.07 11.50
N ALA A 222 7.87 -4.64 11.74
CA ALA A 222 6.68 -4.37 10.93
C ALA A 222 6.29 -2.89 10.96
N PHE A 223 6.32 -2.26 12.14
CA PHE A 223 6.04 -0.83 12.29
C PHE A 223 7.04 0.03 11.52
N SER A 224 8.33 -0.32 11.57
CA SER A 224 9.40 0.38 10.86
C SER A 224 9.26 0.23 9.34
N LEU A 225 9.05 -0.99 8.85
CA LEU A 225 8.87 -1.25 7.42
C LEU A 225 7.64 -0.53 6.88
N SER A 226 6.52 -0.64 7.58
CA SER A 226 5.27 0.04 7.24
C SER A 226 5.43 1.55 7.23
N GLY A 227 6.06 2.12 8.27
CA GLY A 227 6.37 3.55 8.34
C GLY A 227 7.32 4.04 7.24
N PHE A 228 8.28 3.22 6.83
CA PHE A 228 9.17 3.52 5.72
C PHE A 228 8.39 3.63 4.40
N PHE A 229 7.60 2.62 4.04
CA PHE A 229 6.81 2.64 2.80
C PHE A 229 5.74 3.75 2.80
N ALA A 230 5.08 3.97 3.94
CA ALA A 230 4.13 5.07 4.11
C ALA A 230 4.81 6.45 4.01
N GLY A 231 6.01 6.59 4.57
CA GLY A 231 6.82 7.80 4.48
C GLY A 231 7.29 8.10 3.05
N ILE A 232 7.69 7.08 2.29
CA ILE A 232 7.96 7.24 0.84
C ILE A 232 6.71 7.74 0.12
N SER A 233 5.55 7.13 0.38
CA SER A 233 4.28 7.57 -0.20
C SER A 233 3.97 9.04 0.13
N GLY A 234 4.20 9.46 1.37
CA GLY A 234 4.05 10.85 1.81
C GLY A 234 4.99 11.82 1.10
N GLY A 235 6.27 11.46 0.98
CA GLY A 235 7.25 12.27 0.27
C GLY A 235 6.91 12.41 -1.23
N LEU A 236 6.50 11.31 -1.88
CA LEU A 236 6.03 11.33 -3.27
C LEU A 236 4.81 12.24 -3.43
N TYR A 237 3.85 12.16 -2.52
CA TYR A 237 2.67 13.02 -2.51
C TYR A 237 3.05 14.50 -2.41
N ALA A 238 3.92 14.86 -1.47
CA ALA A 238 4.35 16.23 -1.25
C ALA A 238 5.03 16.84 -2.49
N HIS A 239 5.97 16.12 -3.11
CA HIS A 239 6.65 16.59 -4.32
C HIS A 239 5.74 16.63 -5.55
N PHE A 240 4.77 15.72 -5.64
CA PHE A 240 3.80 15.71 -6.74
C PHE A 240 2.79 16.85 -6.63
N MET A 241 2.21 17.08 -5.44
CA MET A 241 1.29 18.18 -5.16
C MET A 241 1.99 19.53 -5.01
N ARG A 242 3.32 19.51 -4.83
CA ARG A 242 4.18 20.66 -4.54
C ARG A 242 3.85 21.38 -3.24
N ILE A 243 3.18 20.68 -2.33
CA ILE A 243 2.79 21.18 -1.03
C ILE A 243 2.74 20.03 -0.02
N ALA A 244 3.30 20.24 1.18
CA ALA A 244 3.08 19.41 2.35
C ALA A 244 2.19 20.19 3.32
N GLY A 245 0.93 19.78 3.38
CA GLY A 245 -0.10 20.47 4.17
C GLY A 245 -0.63 19.63 5.35
N PRO A 246 -1.32 20.26 6.31
CA PRO A 246 -1.94 19.58 7.44
C PRO A 246 -2.93 18.48 7.04
N SER A 247 -3.52 18.59 5.84
CA SER A 247 -4.41 17.58 5.26
C SER A 247 -3.78 16.19 5.12
N THR A 248 -2.46 16.10 5.06
CA THR A 248 -1.72 14.82 5.05
C THR A 248 -1.76 14.07 6.38
N LEU A 249 -2.06 14.77 7.48
CA LEU A 249 -2.14 14.22 8.85
C LEU A 249 -3.57 14.04 9.34
N GLU A 250 -4.57 14.31 8.50
CA GLU A 250 -5.95 14.12 8.88
C GLU A 250 -6.25 12.65 9.20
N VAL A 251 -7.03 12.46 10.25
CA VAL A 251 -7.53 11.13 10.64
C VAL A 251 -8.39 10.50 9.54
N SER A 252 -9.03 11.33 8.72
CA SER A 252 -9.78 10.90 7.52
C SER A 252 -8.91 10.06 6.57
N MET A 253 -7.62 10.41 6.41
CA MET A 253 -6.69 9.67 5.58
C MET A 253 -6.36 8.30 6.18
N SER A 254 -6.17 8.20 7.49
CA SER A 254 -5.98 6.92 8.17
C SER A 254 -7.17 5.97 7.97
N PHE A 255 -8.40 6.47 8.12
CA PHE A 255 -9.59 5.64 7.88
C PHE A 255 -9.71 5.22 6.43
N THR A 256 -9.43 6.13 5.49
CA THR A 256 -9.45 5.82 4.06
C THR A 256 -8.48 4.70 3.70
N VAL A 257 -7.28 4.72 4.28
CA VAL A 257 -6.27 3.66 4.09
C VAL A 257 -6.75 2.31 4.62
N VAL A 258 -7.37 2.29 5.81
CA VAL A 258 -7.96 1.07 6.38
C VAL A 258 -9.07 0.55 5.47
N ILE A 259 -9.93 1.42 4.95
CA ILE A 259 -11.02 1.05 4.05
C ILE A 259 -10.46 0.42 2.77
N TRP A 260 -9.43 1.02 2.16
CA TRP A 260 -8.79 0.43 0.98
C TRP A 260 -8.25 -0.98 1.27
N ALA A 261 -7.63 -1.18 2.43
CA ALA A 261 -7.12 -2.50 2.79
C ALA A 261 -8.23 -3.53 3.03
N ILE A 262 -9.28 -3.17 3.78
CA ILE A 262 -10.42 -4.06 4.04
C ILE A 262 -11.18 -4.38 2.74
N PHE A 263 -11.46 -3.37 1.92
CA PHE A 263 -12.12 -3.54 0.63
C PHE A 263 -11.32 -4.47 -0.28
N GLY A 264 -10.00 -4.30 -0.31
CA GLY A 264 -9.10 -5.09 -1.14
C GLY A 264 -8.95 -6.54 -0.71
N GLY A 265 -9.13 -6.80 0.59
CA GLY A 265 -8.81 -8.06 1.24
C GLY A 265 -7.56 -7.91 2.10
N VAL A 266 -7.74 -8.03 3.41
CA VAL A 266 -6.64 -7.93 4.40
C VAL A 266 -5.73 -9.17 4.29
N VAL A 267 -4.45 -9.03 4.62
CA VAL A 267 -3.43 -10.11 4.48
C VAL A 267 -3.12 -10.44 3.02
N THR A 268 -3.31 -9.47 2.13
CA THR A 268 -2.90 -9.61 0.74
C THR A 268 -2.33 -8.28 0.26
N ILE A 269 -1.01 -8.17 0.07
CA ILE A 269 -0.40 -6.89 -0.37
C ILE A 269 -1.01 -6.35 -1.68
N TYR A 270 -1.41 -7.23 -2.60
CA TYR A 270 -2.05 -6.86 -3.87
C TYR A 270 -3.53 -6.46 -3.72
N GLY A 271 -4.20 -6.85 -2.64
CA GLY A 271 -5.60 -6.51 -2.34
C GLY A 271 -5.81 -5.00 -2.19
N PRO A 272 -5.17 -4.33 -1.22
CA PRO A 272 -5.23 -2.88 -1.03
C PRO A 272 -4.81 -2.11 -2.27
N VAL A 273 -3.80 -2.61 -3.02
CA VAL A 273 -3.40 -2.00 -4.30
C VAL A 273 -4.58 -2.00 -5.27
N GLY A 274 -5.18 -3.18 -5.53
CA GLY A 274 -6.35 -3.30 -6.39
C GLY A 274 -7.52 -2.44 -5.92
N ALA A 275 -7.77 -2.39 -4.61
CA ALA A 275 -8.81 -1.55 -4.01
C ALA A 275 -8.63 -0.07 -4.32
N VAL A 276 -7.41 0.46 -4.19
CA VAL A 276 -7.12 1.87 -4.47
C VAL A 276 -7.33 2.17 -5.95
N PHE A 277 -6.92 1.26 -6.85
CA PHE A 277 -7.13 1.39 -8.29
C PHE A 277 -8.60 1.36 -8.73
N VAL A 278 -9.48 0.79 -7.90
CA VAL A 278 -10.93 0.80 -8.13
C VAL A 278 -11.57 2.01 -7.45
N LEU A 279 -11.40 2.15 -6.13
CA LEU A 279 -12.12 3.11 -5.31
C LEU A 279 -11.67 4.55 -5.53
N PHE A 280 -10.37 4.81 -5.65
CA PHE A 280 -9.90 6.19 -5.74
C PHE A 280 -10.35 6.87 -7.05
N PRO A 281 -10.14 6.28 -8.24
CA PRO A 281 -10.67 6.85 -9.49
C PRO A 281 -12.20 6.94 -9.49
N LEU A 282 -12.90 5.96 -8.91
CA LEU A 282 -14.36 5.98 -8.80
C LEU A 282 -14.83 7.20 -7.99
N LEU A 283 -14.23 7.47 -6.84
CA LEU A 283 -14.57 8.62 -6.01
C LEU A 283 -14.24 9.96 -6.67
N GLU A 284 -13.14 10.02 -7.44
CA GLU A 284 -12.79 11.23 -8.19
C GLU A 284 -13.75 11.47 -9.36
N PHE A 285 -14.29 10.41 -9.97
CA PHE A 285 -15.37 10.55 -10.96
C PHE A 285 -16.65 11.11 -10.32
N PHE A 286 -17.02 10.68 -9.11
CA PHE A 286 -18.17 11.22 -8.39
C PHE A 286 -17.96 12.63 -7.82
N ARG A 287 -16.80 13.25 -8.05
CA ARG A 287 -16.54 14.64 -7.64
C ARG A 287 -17.51 15.66 -8.25
N PHE A 288 -18.12 15.35 -9.40
CA PHE A 288 -19.15 16.20 -10.02
C PHE A 288 -20.44 16.29 -9.19
N TRP A 289 -20.70 15.32 -8.29
CA TRP A 289 -21.83 15.33 -7.37
C TRP A 289 -21.35 15.10 -5.92
N PRO A 290 -20.81 16.16 -5.27
CA PRO A 290 -20.16 16.03 -3.97
C PRO A 290 -21.10 15.50 -2.87
N GLU A 291 -22.39 15.80 -2.95
CA GLU A 291 -23.42 15.33 -2.02
C GLU A 291 -23.56 13.81 -2.02
N TYR A 292 -23.46 13.16 -3.20
CA TYR A 292 -23.60 11.71 -3.32
C TYR A 292 -22.29 10.95 -3.08
N ARG A 293 -21.14 11.62 -3.16
CA ARG A 293 -19.82 10.97 -3.05
C ARG A 293 -19.66 10.17 -1.76
N THR A 294 -19.96 10.77 -0.61
CA THR A 294 -19.82 10.12 0.70
C THR A 294 -20.85 8.99 0.88
N LEU A 295 -22.06 9.20 0.38
CA LEU A 295 -23.15 8.22 0.45
C LEU A 295 -22.85 6.97 -0.40
N LEU A 296 -22.37 7.17 -1.63
CA LEU A 296 -21.93 6.09 -2.51
C LEU A 296 -20.74 5.34 -1.92
N PHE A 297 -19.76 6.05 -1.35
CA PHE A 297 -18.63 5.43 -0.70
C PHE A 297 -19.07 4.51 0.44
N ALA A 298 -19.95 4.99 1.33
CA ALA A 298 -20.51 4.19 2.42
C ALA A 298 -21.32 2.99 1.90
N ALA A 299 -22.14 3.18 0.86
CA ALA A 299 -22.94 2.12 0.26
C ALA A 299 -22.08 1.02 -0.37
N VAL A 300 -21.05 1.39 -1.13
CA VAL A 300 -20.11 0.43 -1.77
C VAL A 300 -19.39 -0.40 -0.71
N ILE A 301 -18.93 0.22 0.37
CA ILE A 301 -18.29 -0.49 1.49
C ILE A 301 -19.28 -1.44 2.16
N LEU A 302 -20.50 -0.98 2.45
CA LEU A 302 -21.53 -1.79 3.10
C LEU A 302 -21.88 -3.04 2.28
N LEU A 303 -22.06 -2.87 0.96
CA LEU A 303 -22.32 -3.98 0.04
C LEU A 303 -21.19 -5.02 0.08
N ILE A 304 -19.93 -4.57 0.11
CA ILE A 304 -18.79 -5.50 0.14
C ILE A 304 -18.67 -6.21 1.48
N LEU A 305 -18.87 -5.51 2.59
CA LEU A 305 -18.87 -6.16 3.90
C LEU A 305 -19.99 -7.20 4.03
N LEU A 306 -21.12 -7.02 3.33
CA LEU A 306 -22.24 -7.95 3.36
C LEU A 306 -22.09 -9.13 2.38
N TYR A 307 -21.59 -8.89 1.16
CA TYR A 307 -21.52 -9.91 0.10
C TYR A 307 -20.13 -10.54 -0.09
N MET A 308 -19.06 -9.87 0.35
CA MET A 308 -17.66 -10.23 0.09
C MET A 308 -16.78 -10.00 1.34
N PRO A 309 -17.01 -10.75 2.44
CA PRO A 309 -16.36 -10.51 3.73
C PRO A 309 -14.83 -10.72 3.73
N GLU A 310 -14.30 -11.48 2.76
CA GLU A 310 -12.86 -11.68 2.57
C GLU A 310 -12.19 -10.58 1.72
N GLY A 311 -12.98 -9.64 1.18
CA GLY A 311 -12.53 -8.57 0.30
C GLY A 311 -12.67 -8.90 -1.20
N LEU A 312 -12.57 -7.86 -2.04
CA LEU A 312 -12.86 -7.95 -3.47
C LEU A 312 -11.88 -8.87 -4.21
N LEU A 313 -10.57 -8.76 -3.95
CA LEU A 313 -9.58 -9.49 -4.74
C LEU A 313 -9.57 -11.00 -4.41
N PRO A 314 -9.62 -11.43 -3.13
CA PRO A 314 -9.82 -12.85 -2.79
C PRO A 314 -11.12 -13.40 -3.39
N TRP A 315 -12.23 -12.66 -3.30
CA TRP A 315 -13.51 -13.08 -3.86
C TRP A 315 -13.46 -13.30 -5.38
N VAL A 316 -12.88 -12.36 -6.14
CA VAL A 316 -12.69 -12.53 -7.59
C VAL A 316 -11.79 -13.72 -7.88
N ARG A 317 -10.68 -13.84 -7.15
CA ARG A 317 -9.69 -14.93 -7.31
C ARG A 317 -10.33 -16.30 -7.09
N ASP A 318 -11.12 -16.48 -6.05
CA ASP A 318 -11.71 -17.76 -5.70
C ASP A 318 -12.90 -18.14 -6.61
N LYS A 319 -13.40 -17.18 -7.40
CA LYS A 319 -14.35 -17.47 -8.49
C LYS A 319 -13.66 -17.93 -9.78
N ILE A 320 -12.45 -17.44 -10.07
CA ILE A 320 -11.69 -17.78 -11.28
C ILE A 320 -10.72 -18.95 -11.08
N GLU A 321 -10.36 -19.26 -9.83
CA GLU A 321 -9.42 -20.32 -9.46
C GLU A 321 -10.03 -21.25 -8.40
N THR A 322 -9.77 -22.55 -8.54
CA THR A 322 -10.12 -23.58 -7.56
C THR A 322 -8.87 -24.23 -6.99
N GLU A 323 -8.86 -24.45 -5.68
CA GLU A 323 -7.79 -25.16 -5.00
C GLU A 323 -8.03 -26.67 -5.04
N CYS A 324 -7.03 -27.44 -5.43
CA CYS A 324 -7.17 -28.90 -5.48
C CYS A 324 -7.21 -29.49 -4.05
N PRO A 325 -8.21 -30.31 -3.69
CA PRO A 325 -8.33 -30.87 -2.35
C PRO A 325 -7.16 -31.80 -1.97
N ARG A 326 -6.50 -32.41 -2.97
CA ARG A 326 -5.42 -33.39 -2.76
C ARG A 326 -4.04 -32.75 -2.64
N CYS A 327 -3.71 -31.82 -3.54
CA CYS A 327 -2.35 -31.25 -3.60
C CYS A 327 -2.27 -29.78 -3.16
N LYS A 328 -3.41 -29.14 -2.85
CA LYS A 328 -3.49 -27.71 -2.46
C LYS A 328 -2.91 -26.72 -3.48
N ILE A 329 -2.77 -27.17 -4.73
CA ILE A 329 -2.31 -26.32 -5.83
C ILE A 329 -3.54 -25.70 -6.50
N ARG A 330 -3.47 -24.40 -6.76
CA ARG A 330 -4.51 -23.67 -7.49
C ARG A 330 -4.52 -24.03 -8.98
N ASN A 331 -5.72 -24.17 -9.51
CA ASN A 331 -6.02 -24.43 -10.91
C ASN A 331 -7.08 -23.42 -11.39
N VAL A 332 -7.25 -23.30 -12.71
CA VAL A 332 -8.35 -22.53 -13.29
C VAL A 332 -9.67 -23.21 -12.93
N ALA A 333 -10.68 -22.45 -12.50
CA ALA A 333 -11.98 -22.99 -12.08
C ALA A 333 -12.72 -23.76 -13.19
N THR A 334 -12.38 -23.53 -14.46
CA THR A 334 -12.97 -24.26 -15.61
C THR A 334 -12.38 -25.66 -15.82
N ARG A 335 -11.28 -26.02 -15.13
CA ARG A 335 -10.70 -27.37 -15.22
C ARG A 335 -11.46 -28.34 -14.30
N LYS A 336 -11.75 -29.52 -14.83
CA LYS A 336 -12.30 -30.66 -14.06
C LYS A 336 -11.24 -31.45 -13.29
N THR A 337 -9.99 -31.42 -13.75
CA THR A 337 -8.88 -32.18 -13.15
C THR A 337 -7.68 -31.29 -12.84
N CYS A 338 -6.99 -31.60 -11.74
CA CYS A 338 -5.82 -30.87 -11.33
C CYS A 338 -4.67 -31.05 -12.33
N ARG A 339 -3.97 -29.96 -12.65
CA ARG A 339 -2.85 -29.95 -13.60
C ARG A 339 -1.63 -30.79 -13.16
N ILE A 340 -1.50 -31.10 -11.88
CA ILE A 340 -0.34 -31.82 -11.31
C ILE A 340 -0.73 -33.21 -10.85
N CYS A 341 -1.70 -33.34 -9.95
CA CYS A 341 -2.06 -34.64 -9.38
C CYS A 341 -3.20 -35.34 -10.12
N THR A 342 -3.76 -34.74 -11.19
CA THR A 342 -4.88 -35.26 -11.99
C THR A 342 -6.16 -35.60 -11.21
N ALA A 343 -6.21 -35.30 -9.91
CA ALA A 343 -7.39 -35.48 -9.09
C ALA A 343 -8.55 -34.62 -9.61
N PRO A 344 -9.81 -35.07 -9.49
CA PRO A 344 -10.97 -34.24 -9.77
C PRO A 344 -10.97 -33.00 -8.87
N LEU A 345 -11.42 -31.87 -9.42
CA LEU A 345 -11.53 -30.56 -8.74
C LEU A 345 -12.96 -30.27 -8.25
N ASP A 346 -13.88 -31.21 -8.46
CA ASP A 346 -15.29 -31.15 -8.07
C ASP A 346 -15.52 -31.59 -6.62
#